data_AF-A0A317EHF5-F1
#
_entry.id   AF-A0A317EHF5-F1
#
_cell.length_a   1.000
_cell.length_b   1.000
_cell.length_c   1.000
_cell.angle_alpha   90.00
_cell.angle_beta   90.00
_cell.angle_gamma   90.00
#
_symmetry.space_group_name_H-M   'P 1'
#
loop_
_entity.id
_entity.type
_entity.pdbx_description
1 polymer ?
#
loop_
_entity_poly.entity_id
_entity_poly.type
_entity_poly.pdbx_seq_one_letter_code
_entity_poly.pdbx_strand_id
1 'polypeptide(L)'
;MRPNMKSLKLKLLGGAVLLAAAGLAGTASATDIHGGGATLPAPAIAQAFGCYSGATTGADYLVRNSSGVLVDTAEKPCPANIASPVVSTNAYHYAGTGSGLGIAGFFSHDPSRYGTYPASAFPSVEFGLSDNALKQSDIDAYRNGGTVQGVTVVAPGATPTSGQYANPFQKYGDIIQVPNVIAAVAIAYKVPAGVTINTASGKLELTKTDLCKVFDGSYAYWDQIPNVTGHVRLLRVGRADSSGTTSLFTRHMAAICVGMSRNKFKTASGTSTLPSTSGWRLGTGNSGVYALLDGTKGTIGYVGSEYLVGSTLNAASIQEGTSATFLQPTAANATKAFNSLGFVAPSGDAQKNPLNWVPTDINSAVENPTSGYPIIGTSNTLLYSCYSSSAKVNALISPTSGALGFFRWYYTNTIVNSSSGLLAANGVAPLPSAMRTSVYNFLRASIRYKNQTGCTGKGA
;
A
#
# COMPACT_ATOMS: atom_id res chain seq x y z
N MET A 1 48.75 -78.36 22.71
CA MET A 1 48.56 -77.11 23.47
C MET A 1 47.16 -77.11 24.06
N ARG A 2 47.03 -77.26 25.40
CA ARG A 2 45.82 -76.88 26.18
C ARG A 2 45.79 -75.34 26.32
N PRO A 3 44.79 -74.67 26.95
CA PRO A 3 43.45 -75.06 27.45
C PRO A 3 42.34 -74.10 26.92
N ASN A 4 41.04 -74.39 26.94
CA ASN A 4 40.09 -74.60 28.06
C ASN A 4 39.70 -73.32 28.83
N MET A 5 38.38 -73.15 28.97
CA MET A 5 37.64 -72.62 30.13
C MET A 5 36.84 -71.30 30.03
N LYS A 6 35.52 -71.51 30.12
CA LYS A 6 34.59 -71.06 31.19
C LYS A 6 34.17 -69.58 31.26
N SER A 7 32.86 -69.45 31.02
CA SER A 7 31.84 -68.79 31.84
C SER A 7 32.09 -67.38 32.38
N LEU A 8 31.13 -66.48 32.11
CA LEU A 8 30.48 -65.74 33.20
C LEU A 8 29.09 -65.23 32.77
N LYS A 9 28.07 -65.58 33.56
CA LYS A 9 26.78 -64.89 33.59
C LYS A 9 26.95 -63.61 34.43
N LEU A 10 26.40 -62.46 34.01
CA LEU A 10 25.68 -61.57 34.94
C LEU A 10 24.81 -60.48 34.26
N LYS A 11 23.52 -60.56 34.62
CA LYS A 11 22.46 -59.55 34.78
C LYS A 11 22.82 -58.07 34.53
N LEU A 12 21.91 -57.32 33.88
CA LEU A 12 21.09 -56.30 34.56
C LEU A 12 19.92 -55.80 33.71
N LEU A 13 18.86 -55.41 34.42
CA LEU A 13 17.56 -54.93 33.94
C LEU A 13 17.60 -53.49 33.41
N GLY A 14 16.62 -53.17 32.55
CA GLY A 14 15.88 -51.90 32.61
C GLY A 14 16.25 -50.86 31.55
N GLY A 15 15.37 -50.67 30.56
CA GLY A 15 15.46 -49.58 29.61
C GLY A 15 14.20 -49.48 28.75
N ALA A 16 13.38 -48.46 29.06
CA ALA A 16 12.13 -48.02 28.45
C ALA A 16 11.86 -48.43 26.98
N VAL A 17 10.68 -49.00 26.74
CA VAL A 17 10.03 -49.02 25.42
C VAL A 17 9.52 -47.60 25.14
N LEU A 18 10.27 -46.86 24.32
CA LEU A 18 9.79 -45.63 23.70
C LEU A 18 8.92 -45.99 22.48
N LEU A 19 7.68 -45.49 22.48
CA LEU A 19 6.75 -45.55 21.37
C LEU A 19 7.40 -44.96 20.10
N ALA A 20 7.58 -45.78 19.06
CA ALA A 20 7.74 -45.31 17.69
C ALA A 20 6.34 -45.00 17.12
N ALA A 21 5.74 -43.89 17.53
CA ALA A 21 4.67 -43.27 16.75
C ALA A 21 5.35 -42.46 15.63
N ALA A 22 5.67 -43.15 14.54
CA ALA A 22 6.00 -42.49 13.27
C ALA A 22 4.72 -41.83 12.74
N GLY A 23 4.38 -40.67 13.30
CA GLY A 23 3.43 -39.75 12.70
C GLY A 23 4.01 -39.31 11.36
N LEU A 24 3.31 -39.65 10.29
CA LEU A 24 3.49 -39.04 8.98
C LEU A 24 3.42 -37.52 9.18
N ALA A 25 4.60 -36.88 9.20
CA ALA A 25 4.71 -35.45 9.03
C ALA A 25 4.23 -35.16 7.61
N GLY A 26 2.93 -34.85 7.48
CA GLY A 26 2.43 -34.22 6.28
C GLY A 26 3.27 -32.96 6.07
N THR A 27 3.97 -32.89 4.94
CA THR A 27 4.59 -31.66 4.47
C THR A 27 3.49 -30.61 4.42
N ALA A 28 3.49 -29.67 5.37
CA ALA A 28 2.60 -28.52 5.30
C ALA A 28 2.94 -27.77 4.00
N SER A 29 2.04 -27.78 3.00
CA SER A 29 2.22 -26.90 1.85
C SER A 29 2.34 -25.47 2.36
N ALA A 30 3.38 -24.76 1.90
CA ALA A 30 3.53 -23.33 2.16
C ALA A 30 2.23 -22.61 1.82
N THR A 31 1.76 -21.73 2.71
CA THR A 31 0.54 -20.97 2.49
C THR A 31 0.91 -19.57 2.04
N ASP A 32 1.00 -19.41 0.73
CA ASP A 32 1.35 -18.13 0.12
C ASP A 32 0.18 -17.15 0.22
N ILE A 33 0.52 -15.89 0.48
CA ILE A 33 -0.45 -14.80 0.64
C ILE A 33 -0.24 -13.82 -0.52
N HIS A 34 -1.27 -13.66 -1.34
CA HIS A 34 -1.22 -12.89 -2.57
C HIS A 34 -2.11 -11.64 -2.45
N GLY A 35 -1.61 -10.52 -2.91
CA GLY A 35 -2.42 -9.31 -3.02
C GLY A 35 -1.88 -8.30 -4.01
N GLY A 36 -2.69 -7.31 -4.35
CA GLY A 36 -2.28 -6.31 -5.32
C GLY A 36 -2.91 -4.96 -5.06
N GLY A 37 -2.48 -3.98 -5.84
CA GLY A 37 -3.10 -2.66 -5.88
C GLY A 37 -2.11 -1.52 -5.84
N ALA A 38 -2.25 -0.65 -4.85
CA ALA A 38 -1.51 0.60 -4.73
C ALA A 38 -0.01 0.45 -5.04
N THR A 39 0.47 1.25 -5.99
CA THR A 39 1.91 1.32 -6.31
C THR A 39 2.69 2.18 -5.34
N LEU A 40 1.99 2.98 -4.51
CA LEU A 40 2.61 3.90 -3.57
C LEU A 40 3.37 3.16 -2.46
N PRO A 41 2.72 2.33 -1.63
CA PRO A 41 3.44 1.64 -0.55
C PRO A 41 4.31 0.48 -1.08
N ALA A 42 4.24 0.16 -2.37
CA ALA A 42 4.64 -1.12 -2.92
C ALA A 42 6.10 -1.51 -2.61
N PRO A 43 7.11 -0.64 -2.81
CA PRO A 43 8.50 -0.99 -2.49
C PRO A 43 8.71 -1.27 -1.00
N ALA A 44 8.06 -0.49 -0.12
CA ALA A 44 8.18 -0.64 1.33
C ALA A 44 7.52 -1.93 1.81
N ILE A 45 6.33 -2.24 1.29
CA ILE A 45 5.57 -3.42 1.69
C ILE A 45 6.21 -4.69 1.11
N ALA A 46 6.68 -4.67 -0.13
CA ALA A 46 7.44 -5.77 -0.73
C ALA A 46 8.72 -6.08 0.08
N GLN A 47 9.49 -5.05 0.48
CA GLN A 47 10.65 -5.25 1.34
C GLN A 47 10.25 -5.81 2.71
N ALA A 48 9.16 -5.32 3.32
CA ALA A 48 8.68 -5.86 4.59
C ALA A 48 8.23 -7.32 4.48
N PHE A 49 7.59 -7.70 3.37
CA PHE A 49 7.26 -9.08 3.04
C PHE A 49 8.51 -9.93 2.92
N GLY A 50 9.49 -9.54 2.09
CA GLY A 50 10.75 -10.26 1.94
C GLY A 50 11.55 -10.41 3.24
N CYS A 51 11.56 -9.39 4.12
CA CYS A 51 12.12 -9.51 5.46
C CYS A 51 11.40 -10.56 6.33
N TYR A 52 10.07 -10.64 6.20
CA TYR A 52 9.26 -11.51 7.02
C TYR A 52 9.32 -12.97 6.53
N SER A 53 9.09 -13.20 5.23
CA SER A 53 9.06 -14.54 4.62
C SER A 53 10.44 -15.10 4.27
N GLY A 54 11.43 -14.21 4.11
CA GLY A 54 12.69 -14.51 3.44
C GLY A 54 12.58 -14.27 1.93
N ALA A 55 13.70 -13.93 1.31
CA ALA A 55 13.78 -13.81 -0.15
C ALA A 55 13.59 -15.20 -0.77
N THR A 56 12.61 -15.35 -1.66
CA THR A 56 12.44 -16.57 -2.44
C THR A 56 13.19 -16.46 -3.77
N THR A 57 13.33 -17.58 -4.48
CA THR A 57 13.74 -17.55 -5.90
C THR A 57 12.46 -17.42 -6.73
N GLY A 58 11.86 -16.23 -6.80
CA GLY A 58 10.52 -16.08 -7.34
C GLY A 58 10.02 -14.64 -7.46
N ALA A 59 8.78 -14.51 -7.94
CA ALA A 59 8.08 -13.27 -8.21
C ALA A 59 7.30 -12.76 -7.00
N ASP A 60 8.04 -12.21 -6.04
CA ASP A 60 7.48 -11.71 -4.78
C ASP A 60 6.99 -10.27 -4.94
N TYR A 61 7.59 -9.49 -5.85
CA TYR A 61 7.16 -8.14 -6.18
C TYR A 61 7.02 -7.92 -7.69
N LEU A 62 5.77 -7.86 -8.12
CA LEU A 62 5.41 -7.65 -9.51
C LEU A 62 4.95 -6.21 -9.74
N VAL A 63 5.46 -5.58 -10.80
CA VAL A 63 5.02 -4.25 -11.24
C VAL A 63 4.37 -4.35 -12.61
N ARG A 64 3.19 -3.74 -12.74
CA ARG A 64 2.47 -3.70 -14.01
C ARG A 64 3.07 -2.66 -14.95
N ASN A 65 3.49 -3.09 -16.13
CA ASN A 65 3.96 -2.17 -17.17
C ASN A 65 2.79 -1.56 -17.98
N SER A 66 3.11 -0.66 -18.91
CA SER A 66 2.12 0.02 -19.76
C SER A 66 1.33 -0.91 -20.68
N SER A 67 1.86 -2.09 -21.00
CA SER A 67 1.17 -3.13 -21.78
C SER A 67 0.27 -4.03 -20.92
N GLY A 68 0.20 -3.77 -19.62
CA GLY A 68 -0.60 -4.56 -18.68
C GLY A 68 0.02 -5.89 -18.28
N VAL A 69 1.30 -6.10 -18.58
CA VAL A 69 2.07 -7.29 -18.18
C VAL A 69 2.72 -7.03 -16.83
N LEU A 70 2.64 -8.01 -15.95
CA LEU A 70 3.32 -8.03 -14.66
C LEU A 70 4.78 -8.45 -14.85
N VAL A 71 5.68 -7.61 -14.38
CA VAL A 71 7.14 -7.80 -14.48
C VAL A 71 7.71 -7.90 -13.08
N ASP A 72 8.49 -8.95 -12.87
CA ASP A 72 9.21 -9.15 -11.61
C ASP A 72 10.24 -8.04 -11.39
N THR A 73 10.23 -7.49 -10.18
CA THR A 73 11.00 -6.30 -9.81
C THR A 73 11.75 -6.58 -8.53
N ALA A 74 13.07 -6.46 -8.59
CA ALA A 74 13.92 -6.71 -7.43
C ALA A 74 13.51 -5.87 -6.21
N GLU A 75 13.30 -6.55 -5.10
CA GLU A 75 13.05 -5.95 -3.80
C GLU A 75 14.36 -5.43 -3.20
N LYS A 76 14.24 -4.40 -2.35
CA LYS A 76 15.39 -3.96 -1.54
C LYS A 76 15.75 -5.06 -0.52
N PRO A 77 17.04 -5.28 -0.23
CA PRO A 77 17.45 -6.27 0.76
C PRO A 77 16.95 -5.88 2.16
N CYS A 78 16.68 -6.86 3.01
CA CYS A 78 16.25 -6.59 4.37
C CYS A 78 17.34 -5.84 5.17
N PRO A 79 17.01 -4.80 5.97
CA PRO A 79 17.98 -4.15 6.84
C PRO A 79 18.68 -5.16 7.76
N ALA A 80 20.00 -5.05 7.90
CA ALA A 80 20.84 -6.06 8.59
C ALA A 80 20.46 -6.33 10.06
N ASN A 81 19.78 -5.38 10.70
CA ASN A 81 19.32 -5.49 12.08
C ASN A 81 17.93 -6.15 12.21
N ILE A 82 17.25 -6.45 11.10
CA ILE A 82 16.05 -7.27 11.10
C ILE A 82 16.45 -8.73 10.89
N ALA A 83 16.12 -9.60 11.85
CA ALA A 83 16.25 -11.04 11.66
C ALA A 83 15.35 -11.49 10.49
N SER A 84 15.94 -12.13 9.48
CA SER A 84 15.27 -12.52 8.24
C SER A 84 15.75 -13.92 7.79
N PRO A 85 14.84 -14.84 7.40
CA PRO A 85 13.38 -14.72 7.50
C PRO A 85 12.92 -14.71 8.96
N VAL A 86 11.81 -14.01 9.24
CA VAL A 86 11.10 -14.08 10.53
C VAL A 86 10.31 -15.38 10.61
N VAL A 87 9.66 -15.76 9.51
CA VAL A 87 8.90 -17.01 9.33
C VAL A 87 9.16 -17.51 7.91
N SER A 88 9.78 -18.67 7.74
CA SER A 88 10.14 -19.20 6.41
C SER A 88 9.07 -20.09 5.76
N THR A 89 7.91 -20.27 6.40
CA THR A 89 6.89 -21.23 5.96
C THR A 89 5.82 -20.63 5.04
N ASN A 90 5.77 -19.30 4.90
CA ASN A 90 4.76 -18.60 4.09
C ASN A 90 5.45 -17.54 3.24
N ALA A 91 5.22 -17.52 1.92
CA ALA A 91 5.64 -16.41 1.07
C ALA A 91 4.54 -15.36 0.94
N TYR A 92 4.92 -14.12 0.66
CA TYR A 92 4.03 -13.01 0.41
C TYR A 92 4.35 -12.43 -0.95
N HIS A 93 3.33 -12.34 -1.81
CA HIS A 93 3.49 -11.85 -3.17
C HIS A 93 2.62 -10.62 -3.39
N TYR A 94 3.19 -9.60 -4.02
CA TYR A 94 2.54 -8.32 -4.23
C TYR A 94 2.59 -7.83 -5.66
N ALA A 95 1.42 -7.56 -6.25
CA ALA A 95 1.28 -6.95 -7.57
C ALA A 95 0.96 -5.44 -7.48
N GLY A 96 1.98 -4.59 -7.66
CA GLY A 96 1.85 -3.13 -7.77
C GLY A 96 1.21 -2.71 -9.10
N THR A 97 -0.09 -2.47 -9.08
CA THR A 97 -0.94 -2.33 -10.29
C THR A 97 -1.77 -1.04 -10.33
N GLY A 98 -1.85 -0.31 -9.23
CA GLY A 98 -2.73 0.83 -9.01
C GLY A 98 -3.92 0.48 -8.12
N SER A 99 -4.35 1.45 -7.30
CA SER A 99 -5.40 1.24 -6.29
C SER A 99 -6.73 0.78 -6.88
N GLY A 100 -7.11 1.26 -8.06
CA GLY A 100 -8.35 0.82 -8.73
C GLY A 100 -8.32 -0.66 -9.10
N LEU A 101 -7.20 -1.16 -9.63
CA LEU A 101 -7.03 -2.59 -9.89
C LEU A 101 -6.89 -3.40 -8.60
N GLY A 102 -6.30 -2.83 -7.56
CA GLY A 102 -6.30 -3.40 -6.19
C GLY A 102 -7.70 -3.67 -5.66
N ILE A 103 -8.56 -2.65 -5.70
CA ILE A 103 -9.96 -2.77 -5.30
C ILE A 103 -10.69 -3.74 -6.23
N ALA A 104 -10.49 -3.66 -7.54
CA ALA A 104 -11.13 -4.54 -8.51
C ALA A 104 -10.78 -6.02 -8.26
N GLY A 105 -9.50 -6.36 -8.14
CA GLY A 105 -9.02 -7.72 -7.86
C GLY A 105 -9.49 -8.23 -6.51
N PHE A 106 -9.52 -7.37 -5.49
CA PHE A 106 -10.07 -7.72 -4.18
C PHE A 106 -11.58 -7.98 -4.23
N PHE A 107 -12.40 -7.12 -4.85
CA PHE A 107 -13.85 -7.31 -4.88
C PHE A 107 -14.28 -8.52 -5.73
N SER A 108 -13.54 -8.82 -6.79
CA SER A 108 -13.79 -9.95 -7.68
C SER A 108 -13.16 -11.26 -7.17
N HIS A 109 -12.19 -11.19 -6.25
CA HIS A 109 -11.28 -12.29 -5.93
C HIS A 109 -10.61 -12.89 -7.17
N ASP A 110 -10.36 -12.05 -8.18
CA ASP A 110 -9.82 -12.44 -9.48
C ASP A 110 -8.43 -11.81 -9.69
N PRO A 111 -7.36 -12.62 -9.63
CA PRO A 111 -6.00 -12.12 -9.77
C PRO A 111 -5.68 -11.64 -11.19
N SER A 112 -6.44 -12.03 -12.22
CA SER A 112 -6.24 -11.55 -13.59
C SER A 112 -6.47 -10.04 -13.72
N ARG A 113 -7.18 -9.43 -12.78
CA ARG A 113 -7.39 -7.98 -12.68
C ARG A 113 -6.07 -7.21 -12.51
N TYR A 114 -5.03 -7.86 -11.99
CA TYR A 114 -3.72 -7.25 -11.80
C TYR A 114 -2.91 -7.18 -13.10
N GLY A 115 -3.21 -8.02 -14.08
CA GLY A 115 -2.52 -8.07 -15.37
C GLY A 115 -2.13 -9.48 -15.76
N THR A 116 -1.49 -9.60 -16.92
CA THR A 116 -1.02 -10.88 -17.44
C THR A 116 0.34 -11.21 -16.83
N TYR A 117 0.49 -12.44 -16.31
CA TYR A 117 1.71 -12.90 -15.68
C TYR A 117 2.37 -14.04 -16.48
N PRO A 118 3.66 -13.93 -16.87
CA PRO A 118 4.27 -14.84 -17.83
C PRO A 118 4.69 -16.22 -17.28
N ALA A 119 4.78 -16.45 -15.97
CA ALA A 119 5.20 -17.75 -15.41
C ALA A 119 4.48 -18.10 -14.10
N SER A 120 3.51 -19.04 -14.13
CA SER A 120 2.63 -19.51 -13.02
C SER A 120 1.83 -18.43 -12.29
N ALA A 121 0.51 -18.45 -12.45
CA ALA A 121 -0.42 -17.42 -12.01
C ALA A 121 -0.27 -17.02 -10.54
N PHE A 122 -0.34 -15.71 -10.29
CA PHE A 122 -0.89 -15.14 -9.06
C PHE A 122 -2.25 -15.84 -8.83
N PRO A 123 -2.36 -16.87 -7.97
CA PRO A 123 -3.40 -17.87 -8.10
C PRO A 123 -4.69 -17.48 -7.36
N SER A 124 -4.59 -16.54 -6.44
CA SER A 124 -5.66 -16.08 -5.57
C SER A 124 -5.43 -14.63 -5.12
N VAL A 125 -6.41 -14.08 -4.41
CA VAL A 125 -6.33 -12.73 -3.83
C VAL A 125 -6.74 -12.81 -2.37
N GLU A 126 -5.78 -12.69 -1.45
CA GLU A 126 -6.02 -12.69 0.01
C GLU A 126 -6.10 -11.28 0.60
N PHE A 127 -5.52 -10.29 -0.06
CA PHE A 127 -5.56 -8.89 0.38
C PHE A 127 -5.45 -7.93 -0.82
N GLY A 128 -5.75 -6.66 -0.58
CA GLY A 128 -5.47 -5.58 -1.51
C GLY A 128 -4.83 -4.39 -0.80
N LEU A 129 -4.11 -3.54 -1.53
CA LEU A 129 -3.70 -2.23 -1.02
C LEU A 129 -4.33 -1.10 -1.84
N SER A 130 -4.74 -0.03 -1.16
CA SER A 130 -5.36 1.12 -1.81
C SER A 130 -5.06 2.42 -1.05
N ASP A 131 -4.46 3.40 -1.74
CA ASP A 131 -4.39 4.79 -1.26
C ASP A 131 -5.67 5.58 -1.60
N ASN A 132 -6.58 4.95 -2.37
CA ASN A 132 -7.94 5.45 -2.56
C ASN A 132 -8.84 4.81 -1.51
N ALA A 133 -9.26 5.59 -0.52
CA ALA A 133 -10.18 5.12 0.51
C ALA A 133 -11.49 4.61 -0.14
N LEU A 134 -12.03 3.52 0.39
CA LEU A 134 -13.37 3.07 0.03
C LEU A 134 -14.40 4.13 0.41
N LYS A 135 -15.47 4.21 -0.36
CA LYS A 135 -16.64 5.07 -0.11
C LYS A 135 -17.83 4.22 0.32
N GLN A 136 -18.88 4.85 0.84
CA GLN A 136 -20.11 4.14 1.23
C GLN A 136 -20.67 3.28 0.09
N SER A 137 -20.67 3.81 -1.14
CA SER A 137 -21.10 3.05 -2.33
C SER A 137 -20.29 1.79 -2.58
N ASP A 138 -19.00 1.77 -2.22
CA ASP A 138 -18.15 0.58 -2.38
C ASP A 138 -18.52 -0.47 -1.32
N ILE A 139 -18.79 -0.04 -0.08
CA ILE A 139 -19.25 -0.93 1.00
C ILE A 139 -20.64 -1.51 0.68
N ASP A 140 -21.53 -0.69 0.13
CA ASP A 140 -22.86 -1.11 -0.29
C ASP A 140 -22.77 -2.13 -1.43
N ALA A 141 -21.92 -1.88 -2.44
CA ALA A 141 -21.68 -2.84 -3.53
C ALA A 141 -21.09 -4.16 -3.01
N TYR A 142 -20.14 -4.11 -2.08
CA TYR A 142 -19.53 -5.30 -1.46
C TYR A 142 -20.59 -6.17 -0.75
N ARG A 143 -21.52 -5.55 -0.03
CA ARG A 143 -22.55 -6.23 0.76
C ARG A 143 -23.74 -6.69 -0.08
N ASN A 144 -24.22 -5.84 -0.98
CA ASN A 144 -25.54 -5.98 -1.61
C ASN A 144 -25.47 -6.29 -3.11
N GLY A 145 -24.28 -6.28 -3.71
CA GLY A 145 -24.13 -6.31 -5.16
C GLY A 145 -24.07 -4.90 -5.75
N GLY A 146 -23.38 -4.75 -6.88
CA GLY A 146 -23.14 -3.44 -7.50
C GLY A 146 -21.90 -3.43 -8.38
N THR A 147 -21.53 -2.24 -8.88
CA THR A 147 -20.33 -2.07 -9.70
C THR A 147 -19.32 -1.15 -9.03
N VAL A 148 -18.07 -1.59 -8.98
CA VAL A 148 -16.95 -0.90 -8.34
C VAL A 148 -15.68 -1.10 -9.18
N GLN A 149 -15.00 -0.02 -9.55
CA GLN A 149 -13.76 -0.08 -10.36
C GLN A 149 -13.87 -0.99 -11.61
N GLY A 150 -15.03 -0.96 -12.29
CA GLY A 150 -15.28 -1.78 -13.47
C GLY A 150 -15.49 -3.28 -13.20
N VAL A 151 -15.76 -3.66 -11.94
CA VAL A 151 -16.13 -5.01 -11.52
C VAL A 151 -17.59 -4.98 -11.05
N THR A 152 -18.41 -5.86 -11.61
CA THR A 152 -19.80 -6.04 -11.17
C THR A 152 -19.89 -7.30 -10.30
N VAL A 153 -20.25 -7.13 -9.03
CA VAL A 153 -20.56 -8.23 -8.10
C VAL A 153 -22.07 -8.37 -7.99
N VAL A 154 -22.56 -9.61 -8.02
CA VAL A 154 -24.01 -9.85 -7.90
C VAL A 154 -24.49 -9.67 -6.45
N ALA A 155 -25.81 -9.54 -6.28
CA ALA A 155 -26.42 -9.54 -4.96
C ALA A 155 -26.27 -10.89 -4.25
N PRO A 156 -26.29 -10.94 -2.90
CA PRO A 156 -26.27 -12.21 -2.18
C PRO A 156 -27.38 -13.16 -2.66
N GLY A 157 -27.01 -14.43 -2.89
CA GLY A 157 -27.92 -15.48 -3.38
C GLY A 157 -28.09 -15.53 -4.90
N ALA A 158 -27.64 -14.52 -5.65
CA ALA A 158 -27.67 -14.56 -7.12
C ALA A 158 -26.49 -15.36 -7.70
N THR A 159 -26.72 -16.04 -8.82
CA THR A 159 -25.68 -16.71 -9.60
C THR A 159 -25.06 -15.71 -10.59
N PRO A 160 -23.73 -15.49 -10.58
CA PRO A 160 -23.07 -14.62 -11.55
C PRO A 160 -23.25 -15.12 -12.99
N THR A 161 -23.48 -14.17 -13.90
CA THR A 161 -23.44 -14.42 -15.36
C THR A 161 -22.11 -13.91 -15.95
N SER A 162 -21.93 -14.05 -17.27
CA SER A 162 -20.69 -13.59 -17.94
C SER A 162 -20.36 -12.14 -17.61
N GLY A 163 -19.12 -11.89 -17.17
CA GLY A 163 -18.64 -10.56 -16.77
C GLY A 163 -19.04 -10.12 -15.34
N GLN A 164 -19.74 -10.97 -14.58
CA GLN A 164 -20.09 -10.72 -13.19
C GLN A 164 -19.34 -11.65 -12.24
N TYR A 165 -19.19 -11.22 -10.99
CA TYR A 165 -18.52 -11.96 -9.93
C TYR A 165 -19.48 -12.28 -8.79
N ALA A 166 -19.16 -13.33 -8.04
CA ALA A 166 -19.91 -13.70 -6.84
C ALA A 166 -19.86 -12.58 -5.81
N ASN A 167 -20.92 -12.45 -5.01
CA ASN A 167 -20.95 -11.47 -3.94
C ASN A 167 -19.82 -11.75 -2.92
N PRO A 168 -18.87 -10.82 -2.71
CA PRO A 168 -17.71 -11.07 -1.88
C PRO A 168 -18.07 -11.15 -0.39
N PHE A 169 -19.09 -10.43 0.09
CA PHE A 169 -19.57 -10.57 1.47
C PHE A 169 -20.11 -11.98 1.77
N GLN A 170 -20.84 -12.58 0.83
CA GLN A 170 -21.34 -13.95 0.96
C GLN A 170 -20.20 -14.98 0.94
N LYS A 171 -19.15 -14.75 0.14
CA LYS A 171 -18.04 -15.69 -0.05
C LYS A 171 -16.92 -15.57 0.99
N TYR A 172 -16.63 -14.36 1.44
CA TYR A 172 -15.40 -14.03 2.17
C TYR A 172 -15.65 -13.26 3.49
N GLY A 173 -16.91 -12.96 3.79
CA GLY A 173 -17.28 -12.25 5.03
C GLY A 173 -17.14 -10.74 4.90
N ASP A 174 -17.15 -10.03 6.04
CA ASP A 174 -17.04 -8.57 6.06
C ASP A 174 -15.73 -8.10 5.42
N ILE A 175 -15.80 -6.98 4.71
CA ILE A 175 -14.61 -6.26 4.26
C ILE A 175 -13.99 -5.52 5.44
N ILE A 176 -12.67 -5.61 5.55
CA ILE A 176 -11.86 -4.86 6.49
C ILE A 176 -11.04 -3.86 5.68
N GLN A 177 -11.10 -2.59 6.07
CA GLN A 177 -10.19 -1.55 5.60
C GLN A 177 -9.48 -0.96 6.81
N VAL A 178 -8.15 -0.98 6.80
CA VAL A 178 -7.32 -0.37 7.85
C VAL A 178 -6.15 0.38 7.20
N PRO A 179 -5.71 1.51 7.74
CA PRO A 179 -4.51 2.17 7.25
C PRO A 179 -3.29 1.29 7.53
N ASN A 180 -2.29 1.39 6.67
CA ASN A 180 -1.06 0.60 6.72
C ASN A 180 0.17 1.50 6.90
N VAL A 181 0.35 2.47 6.01
CA VAL A 181 1.44 3.47 6.04
C VAL A 181 0.89 4.86 5.78
N ILE A 182 1.59 5.87 6.29
CA ILE A 182 1.42 7.27 5.91
C ILE A 182 2.34 7.54 4.73
N ALA A 183 1.83 8.25 3.74
CA ALA A 183 2.51 8.53 2.49
C ALA A 183 2.43 10.01 2.13
N ALA A 184 3.51 10.56 1.61
CA ALA A 184 3.50 11.85 0.93
C ALA A 184 3.34 11.64 -0.58
N VAL A 185 2.61 12.54 -1.23
CA VAL A 185 2.63 12.65 -2.69
C VAL A 185 3.57 13.79 -3.05
N ALA A 186 4.75 13.43 -3.56
CA ALA A 186 5.75 14.39 -3.97
C ALA A 186 5.39 15.08 -5.28
N ILE A 187 5.77 16.35 -5.39
CA ILE A 187 5.84 17.06 -6.67
C ILE A 187 7.26 16.93 -7.20
N ALA A 188 7.45 15.99 -8.13
CA ALA A 188 8.75 15.63 -8.69
C ALA A 188 8.97 16.31 -10.04
N TYR A 189 10.22 16.66 -10.37
CA TYR A 189 10.54 17.35 -11.61
C TYR A 189 11.96 17.08 -12.11
N LYS A 190 12.15 17.33 -13.41
CA LYS A 190 13.45 17.26 -14.11
C LYS A 190 13.72 18.58 -14.81
N VAL A 191 14.73 19.31 -14.33
CA VAL A 191 15.08 20.63 -14.86
C VAL A 191 15.62 20.50 -16.29
N PRO A 192 15.11 21.26 -17.28
CA PRO A 192 15.65 21.26 -18.63
C PRO A 192 16.90 22.14 -18.76
N ALA A 193 17.63 21.98 -19.86
CA ALA A 193 18.75 22.86 -20.15
C ALA A 193 18.27 24.32 -20.32
N GLY A 194 19.07 25.28 -19.84
CA GLY A 194 18.74 26.72 -19.90
C GLY A 194 17.74 27.20 -18.85
N VAL A 195 17.30 26.33 -17.93
CA VAL A 195 16.48 26.72 -16.77
C VAL A 195 17.32 26.72 -15.50
N THR A 196 17.17 27.79 -14.71
CA THR A 196 17.84 27.94 -13.40
C THR A 196 16.80 28.23 -12.33
N ILE A 197 16.93 27.55 -11.18
CA ILE A 197 16.12 27.74 -9.99
C ILE A 197 16.92 28.60 -9.00
N ASN A 198 16.43 29.80 -8.71
CA ASN A 198 17.10 30.83 -7.90
C ASN A 198 16.54 30.90 -6.47
N THR A 199 16.22 29.74 -5.89
CA THR A 199 15.84 29.61 -4.47
C THR A 199 17.06 29.32 -3.63
N ALA A 200 17.06 29.72 -2.35
CA ALA A 200 18.16 29.42 -1.43
C ALA A 200 18.46 27.91 -1.29
N SER A 201 17.43 27.07 -1.38
CA SER A 201 17.56 25.60 -1.31
C SER A 201 18.01 24.93 -2.61
N GLY A 202 18.10 25.68 -3.72
CA GLY A 202 18.31 25.14 -5.06
C GLY A 202 17.17 24.25 -5.58
N LYS A 203 16.00 24.28 -4.94
CA LYS A 203 14.83 23.47 -5.30
C LYS A 203 13.61 24.36 -5.48
N LEU A 204 12.66 23.98 -6.35
CA LEU A 204 11.38 24.67 -6.42
C LEU A 204 10.72 24.77 -5.04
N GLU A 205 10.34 25.98 -4.65
CA GLU A 205 9.58 26.29 -3.45
C GLU A 205 8.21 26.78 -3.90
N LEU A 206 7.20 25.92 -3.81
CA LEU A 206 5.87 26.18 -4.36
C LEU A 206 4.89 26.56 -3.25
N THR A 207 4.30 27.75 -3.37
CA THR A 207 3.13 28.12 -2.56
C THR A 207 1.91 27.33 -3.01
N LYS A 208 0.82 27.38 -2.23
CA LYS A 208 -0.46 26.79 -2.64
C LYS A 208 -0.93 27.30 -3.99
N THR A 209 -0.81 28.61 -4.21
CA THR A 209 -1.21 29.25 -5.48
C THR A 209 -0.33 28.80 -6.64
N ASP A 210 0.99 28.70 -6.44
CA ASP A 210 1.88 28.22 -7.49
C ASP A 210 1.59 26.77 -7.85
N LEU A 211 1.35 25.92 -6.84
CA LEU A 211 0.97 24.53 -7.06
C LEU A 211 -0.31 24.41 -7.89
N CYS A 212 -1.35 25.20 -7.57
CA CYS A 212 -2.57 25.28 -8.36
C CYS A 212 -2.29 25.69 -9.81
N LYS A 213 -1.50 26.75 -10.04
CA LYS A 213 -1.18 27.28 -11.37
C LYS A 213 -0.34 26.34 -12.23
N VAL A 214 0.59 25.58 -11.62
CA VAL A 214 1.37 24.54 -12.31
C VAL A 214 0.43 23.52 -12.94
N PHE A 215 -0.49 22.97 -12.14
CA PHE A 215 -1.30 21.83 -12.55
C PHE A 215 -2.61 22.21 -13.24
N ASP A 216 -3.13 23.42 -13.08
CA ASP A 216 -4.33 23.88 -13.79
C ASP A 216 -4.07 24.41 -15.21
N GLY A 217 -2.80 24.56 -15.58
CA GLY A 217 -2.37 25.06 -16.89
C GLY A 217 -1.95 26.52 -16.95
N SER A 218 -2.15 27.29 -15.87
CA SER A 218 -1.85 28.73 -15.85
C SER A 218 -0.36 29.02 -15.96
N TYR A 219 0.49 28.14 -15.40
CA TYR A 219 1.90 28.08 -15.74
C TYR A 219 2.11 27.05 -16.86
N ALA A 220 2.42 27.56 -18.06
CA ALA A 220 2.74 26.81 -19.26
C ALA A 220 4.26 26.72 -19.51
N TYR A 221 5.04 27.61 -18.89
CA TYR A 221 6.50 27.70 -19.02
C TYR A 221 7.17 27.79 -17.64
N TRP A 222 8.43 27.35 -17.56
CA TRP A 222 9.20 27.29 -16.32
C TRP A 222 9.45 28.66 -15.68
N ASP A 223 9.74 29.68 -16.48
CA ASP A 223 9.96 31.07 -16.04
C ASP A 223 8.72 31.78 -15.49
N GLN A 224 7.54 31.14 -15.58
CA GLN A 224 6.32 31.62 -14.92
C GLN A 224 6.23 31.17 -13.45
N ILE A 225 7.02 30.16 -13.06
CA ILE A 225 7.14 29.75 -11.66
C ILE A 225 8.03 30.77 -10.94
N PRO A 226 7.64 31.30 -9.77
CA PRO A 226 8.46 32.25 -9.03
C PRO A 226 9.89 31.74 -8.79
N ASN A 227 10.87 32.64 -8.88
CA ASN A 227 12.30 32.36 -8.73
C ASN A 227 12.89 31.38 -9.74
N VAL A 228 12.24 31.16 -10.89
CA VAL A 228 12.75 30.35 -11.99
C VAL A 228 13.01 31.23 -13.21
N THR A 229 14.10 30.95 -13.92
CA THR A 229 14.45 31.62 -15.19
C THR A 229 14.54 30.60 -16.32
N GLY A 230 14.48 31.08 -17.57
CA GLY A 230 14.57 30.24 -18.77
C GLY A 230 13.20 29.90 -19.36
N HIS A 231 12.94 30.40 -20.57
CA HIS A 231 11.66 30.20 -21.26
C HIS A 231 11.58 28.82 -21.92
N VAL A 232 11.28 27.80 -21.11
CA VAL A 232 11.12 26.41 -21.56
C VAL A 232 9.72 25.94 -21.20
N ARG A 233 9.09 25.18 -22.09
CA ARG A 233 7.74 24.63 -21.87
C ARG A 233 7.72 23.70 -20.65
N LEU A 234 6.74 23.89 -19.77
CA LEU A 234 6.50 23.06 -18.59
C LEU A 234 5.63 21.86 -18.96
N LEU A 235 6.17 20.64 -18.86
CA LEU A 235 5.47 19.41 -19.25
C LEU A 235 4.90 18.69 -18.02
N ARG A 236 3.58 18.65 -17.90
CA ARG A 236 2.93 17.97 -16.78
C ARG A 236 2.92 16.47 -16.96
N VAL A 237 3.16 15.74 -15.88
CA VAL A 237 3.09 14.28 -15.82
C VAL A 237 2.09 13.85 -14.76
N GLY A 238 1.26 12.85 -15.07
CA GLY A 238 0.25 12.31 -14.16
C GLY A 238 -0.05 10.85 -14.43
N ARG A 239 -1.04 10.31 -13.73
CA ARG A 239 -1.44 8.90 -13.83
C ARG A 239 -2.46 8.66 -14.94
N ALA A 240 -2.30 7.58 -15.69
CA ALA A 240 -3.24 7.12 -16.72
C ALA A 240 -4.35 6.21 -16.15
N ASP A 241 -4.09 5.61 -14.99
CA ASP A 241 -4.91 4.57 -14.36
C ASP A 241 -5.66 5.09 -13.11
N SER A 242 -6.67 4.32 -12.67
CA SER A 242 -7.38 4.58 -11.41
C SER A 242 -6.43 4.45 -10.21
N SER A 243 -6.04 5.60 -9.65
CA SER A 243 -4.85 5.76 -8.81
C SER A 243 -5.18 6.41 -7.48
N GLY A 244 -4.80 5.76 -6.38
CA GLY A 244 -4.87 6.34 -5.04
C GLY A 244 -3.95 7.55 -4.87
N THR A 245 -2.75 7.53 -5.47
CA THR A 245 -1.87 8.72 -5.52
C THR A 245 -2.57 9.93 -6.16
N THR A 246 -3.38 9.69 -7.21
CA THR A 246 -4.21 10.74 -7.81
C THR A 246 -5.32 11.18 -6.86
N SER A 247 -6.00 10.27 -6.18
CA SER A 247 -7.02 10.62 -5.17
C SER A 247 -6.45 11.49 -4.04
N LEU A 248 -5.26 11.15 -3.53
CA LEU A 248 -4.56 11.93 -2.50
C LEU A 248 -4.18 13.33 -3.02
N PHE A 249 -3.59 13.39 -4.21
CA PHE A 249 -3.20 14.64 -4.86
C PHE A 249 -4.41 15.54 -5.12
N THR A 250 -5.44 15.05 -5.79
CA THR A 250 -6.61 15.86 -6.18
C THR A 250 -7.42 16.29 -4.98
N ARG A 251 -7.51 15.49 -3.91
CA ARG A 251 -8.13 15.92 -2.66
C ARG A 251 -7.42 17.15 -2.08
N HIS A 252 -6.08 17.14 -2.06
CA HIS A 252 -5.32 18.30 -1.63
C HIS A 252 -5.54 19.51 -2.53
N MET A 253 -5.38 19.34 -3.84
CA MET A 253 -5.56 20.41 -4.83
C MET A 253 -6.95 21.03 -4.77
N ALA A 254 -7.99 20.18 -4.63
CA ALA A 254 -9.37 20.60 -4.47
C ALA A 254 -9.59 21.50 -3.24
N ALA A 255 -8.86 21.26 -2.15
CA ALA A 255 -8.94 22.07 -0.93
C ALA A 255 -8.16 23.39 -1.03
N ILE A 256 -6.97 23.39 -1.65
CA ILE A 256 -6.12 24.60 -1.69
C ILE A 256 -6.47 25.56 -2.83
N CYS A 257 -7.07 25.08 -3.93
CA CYS A 257 -7.39 25.91 -5.10
C CYS A 257 -8.75 26.61 -5.03
N VAL A 258 -9.36 26.73 -3.83
CA VAL A 258 -10.68 27.37 -3.63
C VAL A 258 -10.71 28.85 -3.99
N GLY A 259 -9.57 29.56 -3.87
CA GLY A 259 -9.45 30.98 -4.22
C GLY A 259 -9.16 31.25 -5.71
N MET A 260 -9.04 30.22 -6.53
CA MET A 260 -8.82 30.37 -7.98
C MET A 260 -10.15 30.68 -8.67
N SER A 261 -10.12 31.50 -9.74
CA SER A 261 -11.32 31.94 -10.47
C SER A 261 -12.23 30.79 -10.93
N ARG A 262 -11.65 29.61 -11.19
CA ARG A 262 -12.34 28.32 -11.25
C ARG A 262 -11.45 27.23 -10.66
N ASN A 263 -11.87 26.61 -9.56
CA ASN A 263 -11.19 25.44 -9.01
C ASN A 263 -11.38 24.23 -9.95
N LYS A 264 -10.42 23.99 -10.84
CA LYS A 264 -10.47 22.89 -11.83
C LYS A 264 -10.25 21.50 -11.23
N PHE A 265 -10.01 21.41 -9.92
CA PHE A 265 -9.79 20.16 -9.21
C PHE A 265 -11.04 19.67 -8.48
N LYS A 266 -12.18 20.34 -8.64
CA LYS A 266 -13.49 19.88 -8.17
C LYS A 266 -14.46 19.76 -9.35
N THR A 267 -15.21 18.67 -9.37
CA THR A 267 -16.39 18.52 -10.23
C THR A 267 -17.52 19.45 -9.75
N ALA A 268 -18.56 19.61 -10.57
CA ALA A 268 -19.75 20.38 -10.18
C ALA A 268 -20.44 19.82 -8.91
N SER A 269 -20.34 18.52 -8.67
CA SER A 269 -20.84 17.85 -7.46
C SER A 269 -19.88 17.96 -6.26
N GLY A 270 -18.78 18.70 -6.37
CA GLY A 270 -17.82 18.91 -5.29
C GLY A 270 -16.78 17.80 -5.11
N THR A 271 -16.85 16.71 -5.89
CA THR A 271 -15.87 15.61 -5.84
C THR A 271 -14.54 16.05 -6.43
N SER A 272 -13.43 15.72 -5.76
CA SER A 272 -12.09 16.01 -6.27
C SER A 272 -11.79 15.27 -7.58
N THR A 273 -11.08 15.93 -8.49
CA THR A 273 -10.74 15.40 -9.82
C THR A 273 -9.46 16.06 -10.33
N LEU A 274 -8.85 15.48 -11.37
CA LEU A 274 -7.87 16.20 -12.17
C LEU A 274 -8.58 17.20 -13.10
N PRO A 275 -7.94 18.33 -13.43
CA PRO A 275 -8.36 19.18 -14.54
C PRO A 275 -8.18 18.42 -15.87
N SER A 276 -8.53 19.06 -16.98
CA SER A 276 -8.20 18.51 -18.31
C SER A 276 -6.71 18.17 -18.38
N THR A 277 -6.43 16.90 -18.67
CA THR A 277 -5.07 16.37 -18.83
C THR A 277 -4.54 16.55 -20.26
N SER A 278 -5.20 17.38 -21.08
CA SER A 278 -4.73 17.67 -22.44
C SER A 278 -3.29 18.22 -22.40
N GLY A 279 -2.41 17.60 -23.17
CA GLY A 279 -0.98 17.93 -23.22
C GLY A 279 -0.16 17.43 -22.02
N TRP A 280 -0.75 16.68 -21.08
CA TRP A 280 0.00 15.97 -20.05
C TRP A 280 0.55 14.66 -20.63
N ARG A 281 1.65 14.18 -20.03
CA ARG A 281 2.15 12.82 -20.24
C ARG A 281 1.57 11.93 -19.16
N LEU A 282 0.94 10.82 -19.52
CA LEU A 282 0.26 9.95 -18.55
C LEU A 282 0.95 8.58 -18.49
N GLY A 283 1.33 8.17 -17.28
CA GLY A 283 1.98 6.89 -17.00
C GLY A 283 1.08 5.96 -16.19
N THR A 284 1.18 4.65 -16.41
CA THR A 284 0.50 3.65 -15.57
C THR A 284 1.35 3.37 -14.33
N GLY A 285 0.74 3.45 -13.14
CA GLY A 285 1.48 3.26 -11.89
C GLY A 285 2.45 4.41 -11.57
N ASN A 286 2.99 4.42 -10.35
CA ASN A 286 4.05 5.38 -10.00
C ASN A 286 5.36 5.13 -10.77
N SER A 287 5.65 3.87 -11.13
CA SER A 287 6.80 3.52 -11.97
C SER A 287 6.71 4.13 -13.37
N GLY A 288 5.53 4.11 -14.01
CA GLY A 288 5.33 4.77 -15.30
C GLY A 288 5.44 6.29 -15.23
N VAL A 289 4.92 6.90 -14.15
CA VAL A 289 5.10 8.35 -13.90
C VAL A 289 6.57 8.69 -13.68
N TYR A 290 7.28 7.91 -12.87
CA TYR A 290 8.71 8.06 -12.64
C TYR A 290 9.50 8.01 -13.96
N ALA A 291 9.27 6.99 -14.79
CA ALA A 291 9.95 6.83 -16.07
C ALA A 291 9.73 8.04 -17.01
N LEU A 292 8.51 8.58 -17.05
CA LEU A 292 8.20 9.78 -17.83
C LEU A 292 8.91 11.03 -17.30
N LEU A 293 8.96 11.20 -15.97
CA LEU A 293 9.65 12.31 -15.32
C LEU A 293 11.16 12.26 -15.52
N ASP A 294 11.75 11.08 -15.39
CA ASP A 294 13.20 10.93 -15.47
C ASP A 294 13.72 10.98 -16.91
N GLY A 295 12.99 10.34 -17.84
CA GLY A 295 13.35 10.26 -19.25
C GLY A 295 13.10 11.54 -20.05
N THR A 296 12.38 12.53 -19.49
CA THR A 296 12.02 13.76 -20.22
C THR A 296 12.43 15.00 -19.44
N LYS A 297 13.41 15.75 -19.94
CA LYS A 297 13.74 17.08 -19.39
C LYS A 297 12.55 18.04 -19.52
N GLY A 298 12.36 18.91 -18.53
CA GLY A 298 11.28 19.91 -18.53
C GLY A 298 9.96 19.42 -17.93
N THR A 299 9.94 18.20 -17.36
CA THR A 299 8.73 17.65 -16.74
C THR A 299 8.57 18.01 -15.27
N ILE A 300 7.31 18.13 -14.85
CA ILE A 300 6.86 18.24 -13.47
C ILE A 300 5.61 17.37 -13.27
N GLY A 301 5.50 16.66 -12.16
CA GLY A 301 4.38 15.75 -11.93
C GLY A 301 4.22 15.36 -10.47
N TYR A 302 3.16 14.62 -10.16
CA TYR A 302 2.92 14.08 -8.83
C TYR A 302 3.22 12.58 -8.81
N VAL A 303 3.96 12.12 -7.80
CA VAL A 303 4.36 10.71 -7.62
C VAL A 303 4.48 10.40 -6.14
N GLY A 304 4.35 9.14 -5.74
CA GLY A 304 4.62 8.74 -4.36
C GLY A 304 6.07 9.05 -3.95
N SER A 305 6.26 9.49 -2.70
CA SER A 305 7.58 9.86 -2.16
C SER A 305 8.59 8.71 -2.16
N GLU A 306 8.14 7.46 -2.21
CA GLU A 306 8.98 6.27 -2.33
C GLU A 306 9.81 6.22 -3.60
N TYR A 307 9.32 6.78 -4.71
CA TYR A 307 10.04 6.84 -5.99
C TYR A 307 11.12 7.91 -6.01
N LEU A 308 11.22 8.75 -4.96
CA LEU A 308 12.32 9.69 -4.83
C LEU A 308 13.55 9.08 -4.16
N VAL A 309 13.39 7.99 -3.42
CA VAL A 309 14.47 7.36 -2.67
C VAL A 309 15.51 6.79 -3.62
N GLY A 310 16.74 7.32 -3.56
CA GLY A 310 17.83 6.91 -4.44
C GLY A 310 17.67 7.34 -5.90
N SER A 311 16.67 8.16 -6.21
CA SER A 311 16.44 8.66 -7.57
C SER A 311 17.26 9.90 -7.89
N THR A 312 17.34 10.24 -9.18
CA THR A 312 17.91 11.52 -9.65
C THR A 312 16.86 12.61 -9.87
N LEU A 313 15.59 12.33 -9.55
CA LEU A 313 14.52 13.31 -9.65
C LEU A 313 14.62 14.33 -8.51
N ASN A 314 14.36 15.59 -8.84
CA ASN A 314 14.21 16.62 -7.82
C ASN A 314 12.78 16.61 -7.29
N ALA A 315 12.61 16.98 -6.02
CA ALA A 315 11.32 17.18 -5.39
C ALA A 315 11.14 18.64 -4.99
N ALA A 316 9.98 19.22 -5.29
CA ALA A 316 9.66 20.57 -4.87
C ALA A 316 9.36 20.59 -3.36
N SER A 317 9.82 21.65 -2.71
CA SER A 317 9.41 21.99 -1.35
C SER A 317 8.05 22.67 -1.42
N ILE A 318 7.08 22.20 -0.63
CA ILE A 318 5.71 22.76 -0.63
C ILE A 318 5.49 23.53 0.67
N GLN A 319 4.81 24.66 0.57
CA GLN A 319 4.53 25.55 1.70
C GLN A 319 3.74 24.84 2.82
N GLU A 320 4.24 24.94 4.06
CA GLU A 320 3.56 24.46 5.26
C GLU A 320 2.48 25.47 5.68
N GLY A 321 1.20 25.08 5.60
CA GLY A 321 0.08 25.92 6.03
C GLY A 321 0.05 27.27 5.30
N THR A 322 0.23 28.36 6.05
CA THR A 322 0.40 29.73 5.53
C THR A 322 1.74 30.36 5.95
N SER A 323 2.69 29.53 6.40
CA SER A 323 4.00 29.97 6.87
C SER A 323 4.94 30.31 5.70
N ALA A 324 6.10 30.88 6.01
CA ALA A 324 7.20 31.01 5.06
C ALA A 324 8.05 29.72 4.93
N THR A 325 7.67 28.64 5.62
CA THR A 325 8.39 27.38 5.62
C THR A 325 7.95 26.52 4.43
N PHE A 326 8.93 25.98 3.69
CA PHE A 326 8.70 25.02 2.63
C PHE A 326 9.33 23.67 2.99
N LEU A 327 8.55 22.60 2.84
CA LEU A 327 8.94 21.27 3.29
C LEU A 327 9.08 20.30 2.13
N GLN A 328 10.09 19.44 2.22
CA GLN A 328 10.28 18.31 1.31
C GLN A 328 9.37 17.13 1.70
N PRO A 329 9.01 16.24 0.76
CA PRO A 329 8.11 15.10 0.97
C PRO A 329 8.80 13.93 1.72
N THR A 330 9.37 14.19 2.89
CA THR A 330 10.06 13.17 3.70
C THR A 330 9.06 12.44 4.60
N ALA A 331 9.40 11.20 4.98
CA ALA A 331 8.62 10.43 5.96
C ALA A 331 8.39 11.21 7.27
N ALA A 332 9.42 11.94 7.75
CA ALA A 332 9.30 12.77 8.96
C ALA A 332 8.29 13.91 8.80
N ASN A 333 8.32 14.62 7.67
CA ASN A 333 7.37 15.71 7.40
C ASN A 333 5.95 15.18 7.15
N ALA A 334 5.81 13.98 6.59
CA ALA A 334 4.53 13.30 6.44
C ALA A 334 3.94 12.87 7.79
N THR A 335 4.77 12.32 8.69
CA THR A 335 4.38 12.02 10.08
C THR A 335 3.93 13.28 10.83
N LYS A 336 4.68 14.38 10.69
CA LYS A 336 4.31 15.67 11.29
C LYS A 336 2.93 16.12 10.82
N ALA A 337 2.66 16.02 9.52
CA ALA A 337 1.36 16.39 8.96
C ALA A 337 0.24 15.48 9.45
N PHE A 338 0.43 14.17 9.40
CA PHE A 338 -0.58 13.22 9.87
C PHE A 338 -0.93 13.40 11.35
N ASN A 339 0.08 13.63 12.21
CA ASN A 339 -0.16 13.86 13.63
C ASN A 339 -0.93 15.17 13.88
N SER A 340 -0.76 16.19 13.03
CA SER A 340 -1.50 17.45 13.14
C SER A 340 -3.00 17.30 12.86
N LEU A 341 -3.42 16.20 12.23
CA LEU A 341 -4.83 15.90 11.98
C LEU A 341 -5.61 15.57 13.26
N GLY A 342 -4.90 15.18 14.33
CA GLY A 342 -5.55 14.72 15.57
C GLY A 342 -6.42 13.48 15.35
N PHE A 343 -6.12 12.66 14.34
CA PHE A 343 -6.94 11.49 14.03
C PHE A 343 -6.87 10.47 15.17
N VAL A 344 -8.04 10.07 15.67
CA VAL A 344 -8.20 9.06 16.70
C VAL A 344 -8.76 7.80 16.05
N ALA A 345 -8.07 6.67 16.25
CA ALA A 345 -8.53 5.38 15.74
C ALA A 345 -9.91 5.03 16.33
N PRO A 346 -10.83 4.43 15.54
CA PRO A 346 -12.15 4.06 16.04
C PRO A 346 -12.04 3.01 17.16
N SER A 347 -13.04 2.99 18.03
CA SER A 347 -13.15 2.07 19.16
C SER A 347 -14.57 1.49 19.28
N GLY A 348 -14.72 0.35 19.95
CA GLY A 348 -16.01 -0.32 20.11
C GLY A 348 -16.67 -0.66 18.77
N ASP A 349 -17.99 -0.48 18.68
CA ASP A 349 -18.75 -0.78 17.46
C ASP A 349 -18.35 0.08 16.25
N ALA A 350 -17.76 1.27 16.47
CA ALA A 350 -17.29 2.12 15.39
C ALA A 350 -16.18 1.46 14.56
N GLN A 351 -15.46 0.47 15.11
CA GLN A 351 -14.43 -0.30 14.40
C GLN A 351 -15.02 -1.19 13.29
N LYS A 352 -16.30 -1.55 13.38
CA LYS A 352 -16.97 -2.41 12.39
C LYS A 352 -17.27 -1.68 11.08
N ASN A 353 -17.28 -0.34 11.08
CA ASN A 353 -17.42 0.44 9.85
C ASN A 353 -16.03 0.67 9.22
N PRO A 354 -15.73 0.07 8.04
CA PRO A 354 -14.44 0.21 7.38
C PRO A 354 -14.09 1.66 7.00
N LEU A 355 -15.08 2.54 6.88
CA LEU A 355 -14.88 3.95 6.55
C LEU A 355 -14.28 4.75 7.72
N ASN A 356 -14.55 4.34 8.96
CA ASN A 356 -14.06 5.04 10.16
C ASN A 356 -12.55 4.88 10.40
N TRP A 357 -11.91 3.93 9.71
CA TRP A 357 -10.48 3.66 9.87
C TRP A 357 -9.59 4.57 9.02
N VAL A 358 -10.13 5.18 7.97
CA VAL A 358 -9.36 6.01 7.04
C VAL A 358 -9.77 7.47 7.21
N PRO A 359 -8.83 8.39 7.48
CA PRO A 359 -9.14 9.79 7.62
C PRO A 359 -9.43 10.40 6.24
N THR A 360 -10.67 10.33 5.78
CA THR A 360 -11.12 10.96 4.52
C THR A 360 -11.87 12.26 4.75
N ASP A 361 -12.65 12.35 5.83
CA ASP A 361 -13.67 13.38 6.03
C ASP A 361 -13.53 14.15 7.36
N ILE A 362 -12.37 14.10 8.01
CA ILE A 362 -12.21 14.65 9.38
C ILE A 362 -12.40 16.17 9.44
N ASN A 363 -12.29 16.89 8.32
CA ASN A 363 -12.47 18.34 8.09
C ASN A 363 -11.53 18.74 6.94
N SER A 364 -11.44 20.03 6.62
CA SER A 364 -10.46 20.57 5.66
C SER A 364 -8.99 20.32 6.05
N ALA A 365 -8.68 19.87 7.28
CA ALA A 365 -7.30 19.65 7.71
C ALA A 365 -6.70 18.36 7.12
N VAL A 366 -7.49 17.32 6.86
CA VAL A 366 -7.02 16.14 6.12
C VAL A 366 -6.64 16.51 4.70
N GLU A 367 -7.46 17.34 4.07
CA GLU A 367 -7.25 17.77 2.70
C GLU A 367 -6.09 18.75 2.60
N ASN A 368 -5.87 19.59 3.62
CA ASN A 368 -4.80 20.56 3.69
C ASN A 368 -4.30 20.75 5.14
N PRO A 369 -3.35 19.92 5.60
CA PRO A 369 -2.76 20.02 6.93
C PRO A 369 -2.14 21.40 7.18
N THR A 370 -2.23 21.88 8.42
CA THR A 370 -1.65 23.17 8.82
C THR A 370 -0.18 23.06 9.21
N SER A 371 0.33 21.84 9.43
CA SER A 371 1.72 21.56 9.71
C SER A 371 2.20 20.32 8.94
N GLY A 372 3.51 20.19 8.75
CA GLY A 372 4.15 19.13 7.98
C GLY A 372 4.00 19.30 6.48
N TYR A 373 4.46 18.29 5.73
CA TYR A 373 4.29 18.28 4.27
C TYR A 373 2.79 18.16 3.94
N PRO A 374 2.22 19.03 3.10
CA PRO A 374 0.77 19.17 3.05
C PRO A 374 0.05 18.16 2.13
N ILE A 375 0.76 17.49 1.23
CA ILE A 375 0.15 16.49 0.32
C ILE A 375 0.39 15.10 0.90
N ILE A 376 -0.50 14.65 1.78
CA ILE A 376 -0.37 13.38 2.51
C ILE A 376 -1.67 12.56 2.52
N GLY A 377 -1.52 11.29 2.86
CA GLY A 377 -2.62 10.41 3.20
C GLY A 377 -2.13 9.05 3.69
N THR A 378 -3.05 8.09 3.77
CA THR A 378 -2.70 6.71 4.10
C THR A 378 -2.84 5.82 2.88
N SER A 379 -1.89 4.89 2.73
CA SER A 379 -2.17 3.66 1.99
C SER A 379 -2.84 2.67 2.93
N ASN A 380 -3.92 2.04 2.48
CA ASN A 380 -4.79 1.22 3.30
C ASN A 380 -4.73 -0.24 2.84
N THR A 381 -4.77 -1.17 3.79
CA THR A 381 -4.92 -2.59 3.53
C THR A 381 -6.40 -2.96 3.51
N LEU A 382 -6.79 -3.69 2.47
CA LEU A 382 -8.08 -4.35 2.34
C LEU A 382 -7.91 -5.84 2.66
N LEU A 383 -8.73 -6.35 3.57
CA LEU A 383 -8.70 -7.74 4.03
C LEU A 383 -10.13 -8.30 4.09
N TYR A 384 -10.24 -9.62 4.03
CA TYR A 384 -11.50 -10.31 4.29
C TYR A 384 -11.58 -10.70 5.76
N SER A 385 -12.78 -10.80 6.33
CA SER A 385 -12.94 -11.33 7.69
C SER A 385 -12.80 -12.86 7.75
N CYS A 386 -13.05 -13.58 6.65
CA CYS A 386 -13.03 -15.04 6.59
C CYS A 386 -11.99 -15.58 5.61
N TYR A 387 -11.14 -16.50 6.09
CA TYR A 387 -10.17 -17.21 5.27
C TYR A 387 -10.39 -18.72 5.27
N SER A 388 -10.07 -19.34 4.13
CA SER A 388 -10.36 -20.74 3.83
C SER A 388 -9.50 -21.76 4.61
N SER A 389 -8.39 -21.33 5.22
CA SER A 389 -7.48 -22.16 6.01
C SER A 389 -7.00 -21.45 7.28
N SER A 390 -6.75 -22.22 8.34
CA SER A 390 -6.13 -21.70 9.57
C SER A 390 -4.69 -21.23 9.33
N ALA A 391 -4.00 -21.80 8.34
CA ALA A 391 -2.67 -21.39 7.94
C ALA A 391 -2.65 -19.94 7.39
N LYS A 392 -3.63 -19.54 6.55
CA LYS A 392 -3.76 -18.15 6.07
C LYS A 392 -4.01 -17.19 7.23
N VAL A 393 -4.90 -17.55 8.15
CA VAL A 393 -5.18 -16.75 9.36
C VAL A 393 -3.92 -16.59 10.22
N ASN A 394 -3.16 -17.67 10.43
CA ASN A 394 -1.91 -17.65 11.19
C ASN A 394 -0.84 -16.80 10.49
N ALA A 395 -0.73 -16.89 9.16
CA ALA A 395 0.19 -16.07 8.38
C ALA A 395 -0.09 -14.57 8.57
N LEU A 396 -1.37 -14.16 8.59
CA LEU A 396 -1.76 -12.75 8.72
C LEU A 396 -1.65 -12.22 10.16
N ILE A 397 -2.23 -12.92 11.14
CA ILE A 397 -2.40 -12.38 12.51
C ILE A 397 -1.78 -13.22 13.64
N SER A 398 -1.54 -14.52 13.45
CA SER A 398 -1.15 -15.53 14.46
C SER A 398 -1.59 -15.25 15.92
N PRO A 399 -2.60 -15.96 16.45
CA PRO A 399 -3.20 -15.65 17.74
C PRO A 399 -2.39 -16.11 18.98
N THR A 400 -1.36 -16.95 18.84
CA THR A 400 -0.61 -17.52 19.97
C THR A 400 0.64 -16.72 20.36
N SER A 401 0.97 -16.71 21.66
CA SER A 401 2.22 -16.16 22.18
C SER A 401 3.41 -16.98 21.67
N GLY A 402 4.19 -16.43 20.72
CA GLY A 402 5.41 -17.06 20.20
C GLY A 402 5.45 -17.19 18.66
N ALA A 403 4.30 -17.23 17.97
CA ALA A 403 4.25 -17.18 16.51
C ALA A 403 3.81 -15.77 16.08
N LEU A 404 4.64 -15.09 15.28
CA LEU A 404 4.37 -13.75 14.79
C LEU A 404 3.67 -13.85 13.43
N GLY A 405 2.37 -13.61 13.35
CA GLY A 405 1.73 -13.32 12.05
C GLY A 405 2.27 -12.00 11.50
N PHE A 406 2.20 -11.81 10.19
CA PHE A 406 2.79 -10.66 9.51
C PHE A 406 2.37 -9.33 10.15
N PHE A 407 1.08 -9.10 10.39
CA PHE A 407 0.62 -7.84 10.97
C PHE A 407 1.11 -7.64 12.41
N ARG A 408 1.26 -8.70 13.20
CA ARG A 408 1.84 -8.59 14.54
C ARG A 408 3.30 -8.15 14.45
N TRP A 409 4.11 -8.86 13.66
CA TRP A 409 5.51 -8.51 13.46
C TRP A 409 5.64 -7.09 12.90
N TYR A 410 4.96 -6.82 11.79
CA TYR A 410 5.01 -5.54 11.07
C TYR A 410 4.65 -4.36 11.98
N TYR A 411 3.56 -4.46 12.75
CA TYR A 411 3.14 -3.35 13.60
C TYR A 411 3.89 -3.25 14.93
N THR A 412 4.60 -4.28 15.39
CA THR A 412 5.35 -4.23 16.67
C THR A 412 6.86 -4.06 16.48
N ASN A 413 7.40 -4.35 15.30
CA ASN A 413 8.83 -4.29 15.04
C ASN A 413 9.32 -2.84 15.01
N THR A 414 10.21 -2.49 15.93
CA THR A 414 10.75 -1.14 16.09
C THR A 414 11.66 -0.73 14.94
N ILE A 415 12.32 -1.67 14.26
CA ILE A 415 13.18 -1.40 13.12
C ILE A 415 12.35 -1.15 11.86
N VAL A 416 11.18 -1.77 11.75
CA VAL A 416 10.22 -1.45 10.68
C VAL A 416 9.67 -0.03 10.85
N ASN A 417 9.33 0.34 12.09
CA ASN A 417 8.54 1.54 12.41
C ASN A 417 9.33 2.70 13.06
N SER A 418 10.65 2.68 13.09
CA SER A 418 11.43 3.83 13.58
C SER A 418 11.48 4.94 12.53
N SER A 419 11.83 6.16 12.95
CA SER A 419 11.95 7.34 12.07
C SER A 419 13.04 7.20 11.00
N SER A 420 13.95 6.24 11.16
CA SER A 420 14.98 5.84 10.20
C SER A 420 14.88 4.37 9.80
N GLY A 421 13.74 3.74 10.10
CA GLY A 421 13.50 2.32 9.91
C GLY A 421 13.16 1.94 8.47
N LEU A 422 12.75 0.69 8.26
CA LEU A 422 12.42 0.14 6.94
C LEU A 422 11.44 1.04 6.17
N LEU A 423 10.35 1.48 6.81
CA LEU A 423 9.36 2.32 6.16
C LEU A 423 9.94 3.69 5.76
N ALA A 424 10.61 4.36 6.71
CA ALA A 424 11.21 5.68 6.47
C ALA A 424 12.30 5.65 5.40
N ALA A 425 13.11 4.58 5.36
CA ALA A 425 14.11 4.35 4.32
C ALA A 425 13.51 4.10 2.93
N ASN A 426 12.21 3.77 2.85
CA ASN A 426 11.44 3.71 1.61
C ASN A 426 10.63 4.98 1.34
N GLY A 427 10.83 6.06 2.10
CA GLY A 427 10.13 7.33 1.86
C GLY A 427 8.66 7.34 2.29
N VAL A 428 8.20 6.32 3.02
CA VAL A 428 6.87 6.28 3.66
C VAL A 428 7.03 6.28 5.17
N ALA A 429 5.96 6.54 5.92
CA ALA A 429 6.01 6.65 7.37
C ALA A 429 5.12 5.62 8.09
N PRO A 430 5.54 5.15 9.26
CA PRO A 430 4.73 4.29 10.11
C PRO A 430 3.52 5.04 10.67
N LEU A 431 2.43 4.32 10.92
CA LEU A 431 1.32 4.86 11.70
C LEU A 431 1.74 5.14 13.16
N PRO A 432 1.06 6.08 13.86
CA PRO A 432 1.26 6.30 15.28
C PRO A 432 1.13 4.99 16.08
N SER A 433 1.93 4.83 17.14
CA SER A 433 2.01 3.57 17.91
C SER A 433 0.64 3.10 18.45
N ALA A 434 -0.16 4.03 18.97
CA ALA A 434 -1.51 3.75 19.45
C ALA A 434 -2.43 3.24 18.32
N MET A 435 -2.29 3.80 17.12
CA MET A 435 -3.04 3.39 15.95
C MET A 435 -2.63 2.00 15.48
N ARG A 436 -1.32 1.70 15.39
CA ARG A 436 -0.81 0.36 15.08
C ARG A 436 -1.35 -0.70 16.05
N THR A 437 -1.37 -0.37 17.33
CA THR A 437 -1.95 -1.24 18.37
C THR A 437 -3.44 -1.48 18.16
N SER A 438 -4.19 -0.40 17.90
CA SER A 438 -5.64 -0.49 17.65
C SER A 438 -5.96 -1.33 16.40
N VAL A 439 -5.26 -1.06 15.29
CA VAL A 439 -5.39 -1.83 14.04
C VAL A 439 -5.10 -3.31 14.30
N TYR A 440 -3.96 -3.65 14.89
CA TYR A 440 -3.60 -5.04 15.14
C TYR A 440 -4.63 -5.76 16.03
N ASN A 441 -5.09 -5.11 17.10
CA ASN A 441 -6.12 -5.68 17.97
C ASN A 441 -7.44 -5.93 17.23
N PHE A 442 -7.86 -4.99 16.38
CA PHE A 442 -9.04 -5.13 15.55
C PHE A 442 -8.89 -6.28 14.53
N LEU A 443 -7.74 -6.39 13.86
CA LEU A 443 -7.47 -7.48 12.91
C LEU A 443 -7.54 -8.85 13.62
N ARG A 444 -6.91 -8.98 14.79
CA ARG A 444 -6.98 -10.19 15.61
C ARG A 444 -8.42 -10.52 16.04
N ALA A 445 -9.22 -9.50 16.32
CA ALA A 445 -10.62 -9.66 16.69
C ALA A 445 -11.55 -9.93 15.50
N SER A 446 -11.13 -9.69 14.25
CA SER A 446 -12.03 -9.74 13.09
C SER A 446 -11.73 -10.87 12.11
N ILE A 447 -10.46 -11.27 11.96
CA ILE A 447 -10.05 -12.30 11.01
C ILE A 447 -10.27 -13.69 11.62
N ARG A 448 -10.91 -14.57 10.86
CA ARG A 448 -11.35 -15.91 11.28
C ARG A 448 -11.14 -16.96 10.20
N TYR A 449 -10.98 -18.20 10.65
CA TYR A 449 -10.97 -19.38 9.80
C TYR A 449 -12.41 -19.82 9.47
N LYS A 450 -12.65 -20.36 8.27
CA LYS A 450 -13.97 -20.78 7.76
C LYS A 450 -14.82 -21.70 8.67
N ASN A 451 -14.21 -22.41 9.62
CA ASN A 451 -14.97 -23.27 10.56
C ASN A 451 -15.33 -22.56 11.87
N GLN A 452 -14.99 -21.28 12.03
CA GLN A 452 -15.32 -20.47 13.21
C GLN A 452 -16.64 -19.72 12.99
N THR A 453 -17.31 -19.38 14.11
CA THR A 453 -18.57 -18.62 14.11
C THR A 453 -18.45 -17.33 13.27
N GLY A 454 -19.43 -17.09 12.40
CA GLY A 454 -19.45 -15.96 11.48
C GLY A 454 -18.80 -16.23 10.11
N CYS A 455 -18.02 -17.32 9.97
CA CYS A 455 -17.34 -17.68 8.73
C CYS A 455 -17.70 -19.06 8.17
N THR A 456 -18.69 -19.76 8.73
CA THR A 456 -19.15 -21.07 8.22
C THR A 456 -19.48 -20.99 6.73
N GLY A 457 -18.74 -21.75 5.92
CA GLY A 457 -18.91 -21.77 4.45
C GLY A 457 -18.32 -20.57 3.69
N LYS A 458 -17.59 -19.68 4.39
CA LYS A 458 -16.92 -18.50 3.82
C LYS A 458 -15.42 -18.62 3.97
N GLY A 459 -14.64 -18.19 2.97
CA GLY A 459 -13.19 -18.16 3.10
C GLY A 459 -12.47 -17.80 1.82
N ALA A 460 -11.65 -16.75 1.90
CA ALA A 460 -10.68 -16.37 0.87
C ALA A 460 -9.47 -17.32 0.82
#